data_AF-W4VGR1-F1
#
_entry.id   AF-W4VGR1-F1
#
_cell.length_a   1.000
_cell.length_b   1.000
_cell.length_c   1.000
_cell.angle_alpha   90.00
_cell.angle_beta   90.00
_cell.angle_gamma   90.00
#
_symmetry.space_group_name_H-M   'P 1'
#
loop_
_entity.id
_entity.type
_entity.pdbx_description
1 polymer ?
#
loop_
_entity_poly.entity_id
_entity_poly.type
_entity_poly.pdbx_seq_one_letter_code
_entity_poly.pdbx_strand_id
1 'polypeptide(L)' 'MQDFVDTISEIKNLHGELTSAKGVEVIAREKHGEKILFVMNHNAETATFDTGDLTLEDQLTGETYNGSVVIQARGVLILK' A
#
# COMPACT_ATOMS: atom_id res chain seq x y z
N MET A 1 -14.89 -17.07 -1.76
CA MET A 1 -15.15 -15.61 -1.71
C MET A 1 -14.00 -14.84 -2.32
N GLN A 2 -12.74 -15.09 -1.92
CA GLN A 2 -11.55 -14.50 -2.56
C GLN A 2 -11.54 -14.71 -4.08
N ASP A 3 -11.67 -15.96 -4.53
CA ASP A 3 -11.74 -16.35 -5.95
C ASP A 3 -12.77 -15.56 -6.80
N PHE A 4 -13.95 -15.28 -6.23
CA PHE A 4 -14.98 -14.49 -6.90
C PHE A 4 -14.56 -13.02 -7.05
N VAL A 5 -13.97 -12.43 -6.00
CA VAL A 5 -13.48 -11.05 -6.04
C VAL A 5 -12.33 -10.92 -7.03
N ASP A 6 -11.41 -11.89 -7.04
CA ASP A 6 -10.27 -11.92 -7.97
C ASP A 6 -10.77 -11.97 -9.42
N THR A 7 -11.72 -12.87 -9.72
CA THR A 7 -12.33 -13.00 -11.05
C THR A 7 -12.98 -11.69 -11.52
N ILE A 8 -13.78 -11.04 -10.67
CA ILE A 8 -14.44 -9.78 -11.02
C ILE A 8 -13.43 -8.66 -11.20
N SER A 9 -12.39 -8.63 -10.37
CA SER A 9 -11.34 -7.60 -10.44
C SER A 9 -10.55 -7.71 -11.74
N GLU A 10 -10.20 -8.93 -12.16
CA GLU A 10 -9.55 -9.19 -13.45
C GLU A 10 -10.44 -8.77 -14.63
N ILE A 11 -11.70 -9.21 -14.66
CA ILE A 11 -12.65 -8.87 -15.75
C ILE A 11 -12.88 -7.36 -15.86
N LYS A 12 -12.87 -6.65 -14.73
CA LYS A 12 -13.15 -5.20 -14.66
C LYS A 12 -11.88 -4.35 -14.64
N ASN A 13 -10.70 -4.96 -14.74
CA ASN A 13 -9.41 -4.27 -14.68
C ASN A 13 -9.29 -3.38 -13.42
N LEU A 14 -9.73 -3.90 -12.28
CA LEU A 14 -9.62 -3.24 -10.97
C LEU A 14 -8.29 -3.64 -10.33
N HIS A 15 -7.50 -2.63 -9.97
CA HIS A 15 -6.19 -2.82 -9.36
C HIS A 15 -6.10 -2.05 -8.05
N GLY A 16 -5.40 -2.63 -7.07
CA GLY A 16 -4.95 -1.88 -5.90
C GLY A 16 -3.85 -0.88 -6.27
N GLU A 17 -3.68 0.15 -5.46
CA GLU A 17 -2.62 1.15 -5.69
C GLU A 17 -1.22 0.56 -5.51
N LEU A 18 -1.07 -0.35 -4.54
CA LEU A 18 0.18 -1.05 -4.25
C LEU A 18 -0.08 -2.54 -4.04
N THR A 19 0.96 -3.36 -4.21
CA THR A 19 0.93 -4.77 -3.82
C THR A 19 1.47 -4.90 -2.40
N SER A 20 0.82 -5.68 -1.54
CA SER A 20 1.23 -5.82 -0.14
C SER A 20 1.11 -7.25 0.38
N ALA A 21 1.90 -7.56 1.40
CA ALA A 21 1.77 -8.82 2.13
C ALA A 21 0.44 -8.88 2.90
N LYS A 22 -0.02 -10.10 3.21
CA LYS A 22 -1.23 -10.31 4.02
C LYS A 22 -1.12 -9.56 5.35
N GLY A 23 -2.19 -8.86 5.73
CA GLY A 23 -2.25 -8.06 6.95
C GLY A 23 -1.65 -6.66 6.83
N VAL A 24 -1.04 -6.33 5.69
CA VAL A 24 -0.68 -4.95 5.33
C VAL A 24 -1.80 -4.36 4.50
N GLU A 25 -2.51 -3.40 5.08
CA GLU A 25 -3.59 -2.66 4.44
C GLU A 25 -3.03 -1.45 3.69
N VAL A 26 -3.53 -1.22 2.47
CA VAL A 26 -3.23 -0.04 1.67
C VAL A 26 -4.55 0.64 1.31
N ILE A 27 -4.68 1.91 1.68
CA ILE A 27 -5.84 2.74 1.29
C ILE A 27 -5.37 4.07 0.71
N ALA A 28 -6.15 4.60 -0.22
CA ALA A 28 -5.89 5.90 -0.83
C ALA A 28 -6.92 6.93 -0.42
N ARG A 29 -6.47 8.17 -0.20
CA ARG A 29 -7.33 9.34 -0.16
C ARG A 29 -6.90 10.30 -1.24
N GLU A 30 -7.87 10.78 -2.02
CA GLU A 30 -7.62 11.77 -3.05
C GLU A 30 -8.36 13.07 -2.73
N LYS A 31 -7.66 14.20 -2.87
CA LYS A 31 -8.23 15.54 -2.71
C LYS A 31 -7.57 16.50 -3.69
N HIS A 32 -8.37 17.16 -4.52
CA HIS A 32 -7.89 18.12 -5.53
C HIS A 32 -6.81 17.56 -6.47
N GLY A 33 -6.90 16.28 -6.85
CA GLY A 33 -5.92 15.60 -7.69
C GLY A 33 -4.63 15.19 -6.98
N GLU A 34 -4.50 15.46 -5.68
CA GLU A 34 -3.43 14.90 -4.86
C GLU A 34 -3.89 13.60 -4.21
N LYS A 35 -3.14 12.53 -4.47
CA LYS A 35 -3.34 11.22 -3.85
C LYS A 35 -2.37 11.04 -2.69
N ILE A 36 -2.89 10.55 -1.57
CA ILE A 36 -2.11 10.16 -0.39
C ILE A 36 -2.43 8.70 -0.11
N LEU A 37 -1.40 7.88 0.06
CA LEU A 37 -1.52 6.47 0.39
C LEU A 37 -1.23 6.26 1.87
N PHE A 38 -2.06 5.44 2.52
CA PHE A 38 -1.83 5.00 3.89
C PHE A 38 -1.50 3.52 3.84
N VAL A 39 -0.32 3.15 4.32
CA VAL A 39 0.14 1.76 4.41
C VAL A 39 0.21 1.40 5.88
N MET A 40 -0.58 0.41 6.31
CA MET A 40 -0.73 0.03 7.72
C MET A 40 -0.46 -1.45 7.90
N ASN A 41 0.54 -1.78 8.71
CA ASN A 41 0.85 -3.17 9.03
C ASN A 41 0.06 -3.62 10.27
N HIS A 42 -1.02 -4.36 10.08
CA HIS A 42 -1.80 -4.93 11.18
C HIS A 42 -1.18 -6.20 11.79
N ASN A 43 -0.03 -6.65 11.29
CA ASN A 43 0.68 -7.78 11.84
C ASN A 43 1.45 -7.39 13.12
N ALA A 44 1.71 -8.37 13.98
CA ALA A 44 2.61 -8.22 15.12
C ALA A 44 4.10 -8.35 14.74
N GLU A 45 4.38 -8.64 13.47
CA GLU A 45 5.71 -8.85 12.90
C GLU A 45 5.96 -7.84 11.78
N THR A 46 7.21 -7.71 11.35
CA THR A 46 7.56 -6.95 10.16
C THR A 46 6.92 -7.59 8.92
N ALA A 47 6.57 -6.76 7.95
CA ALA A 47 5.95 -7.20 6.70
C ALA A 47 6.50 -6.38 5.54
N THR A 48 6.05 -6.69 4.32
CA THR A 48 6.51 -6.00 3.12
C THR A 48 5.34 -5.48 2.28
N PHE A 49 5.62 -4.42 1.53
CA PHE A 49 4.79 -3.92 0.45
C PHE A 49 5.68 -3.45 -0.70
N ASP A 50 5.11 -3.29 -1.88
CA ASP A 50 5.83 -2.93 -3.10
C ASP A 50 5.22 -1.66 -3.71
N THR A 51 6.06 -0.64 -3.92
CA THR A 51 5.66 0.62 -4.59
C THR A 51 5.78 0.56 -6.12
N GLY A 52 6.23 -0.57 -6.66
CA GLY A 52 6.58 -0.72 -8.07
C GLY A 52 7.67 0.27 -8.46
N ASP A 53 7.46 0.97 -9.58
CA ASP A 53 8.37 2.00 -10.07
C ASP A 53 8.16 3.37 -9.41
N LEU A 54 7.21 3.49 -8.47
CA LEU A 54 6.93 4.76 -7.78
C LEU A 54 7.95 5.02 -6.68
N THR A 55 8.40 6.26 -6.61
CA THR A 55 9.20 6.80 -5.50
C THR A 55 8.28 7.65 -4.66
N LEU A 56 8.03 7.24 -3.42
CA LEU A 56 7.07 7.88 -2.53
C LEU A 56 7.75 8.35 -1.24
N GLU A 57 7.39 9.53 -0.77
CA GLU A 57 7.91 10.09 0.48
C GLU A 57 6.91 9.88 1.62
N ASP A 58 7.37 9.31 2.74
CA ASP A 58 6.59 9.24 3.95
C ASP A 58 6.51 10.59 4.65
N GLN A 59 5.30 11.13 4.73
CA GLN A 59 5.00 12.44 5.30
C GLN A 59 5.16 12.47 6.83
N LEU A 60 5.36 11.33 7.49
CA LEU A 60 5.65 11.26 8.93
C LEU A 60 7.14 11.41 9.25
N THR A 61 8.01 10.86 8.41
CA THR A 61 9.46 10.76 8.68
C THR A 61 10.32 11.54 7.69
N GLY A 62 9.80 11.84 6.50
CA GLY A 62 10.54 12.39 5.36
C GLY A 62 11.38 11.34 4.61
N GLU A 63 11.30 10.05 4.99
CA GLU A 63 12.01 8.99 4.29
C GLU A 63 11.35 8.69 2.92
N THR A 64 12.18 8.36 1.93
CA THR A 64 11.72 8.00 0.59
C THR A 64 11.80 6.50 0.39
N TYR A 65 10.74 5.93 -0.19
CA TYR A 65 10.58 4.51 -0.43
C TYR A 65 10.36 4.22 -1.92
N ASN A 66 11.02 3.17 -2.43
CA ASN A 66 10.90 2.72 -3.81
C ASN A 66 11.09 1.19 -3.91
N GLY A 67 10.32 0.52 -4.77
CA GLY A 67 10.33 -0.93 -4.94
C GLY A 67 9.79 -1.67 -3.71
N SER A 68 10.49 -2.74 -3.33
CA SER A 68 10.11 -3.59 -2.19
C SER A 68 10.55 -2.98 -0.86
N VAL A 69 9.59 -2.67 0.01
CA VAL A 69 9.79 -1.92 1.26
C VAL A 69 9.38 -2.77 2.46
N VAL A 70 10.17 -2.72 3.53
CA VAL A 70 9.86 -3.36 4.81
C VAL A 70 9.13 -2.37 5.72
N ILE A 71 7.96 -2.75 6.21
CA ILE A 71 7.20 -2.01 7.21
C ILE A 71 7.27 -2.73 8.56
N GLN A 72 7.52 -1.97 9.63
CA GLN A 72 7.65 -2.52 10.97
C GLN A 72 6.32 -3.06 11.52
N ALA A 73 6.38 -3.93 12.53
CA ALA A 73 5.20 -4.42 13.23
C ALA A 73 4.34 -3.26 13.73
N ARG A 74 3.03 -3.29 13.47
CA ARG A 74 2.10 -2.18 13.81
C ARG A 74 2.48 -0.83 13.21
N GLY A 75 3.36 -0.82 12.20
CA GLY A 75 3.82 0.39 11.52
C GLY A 75 2.74 1.02 10.66
N VAL A 76 2.83 2.35 10.51
CA VAL A 76 1.97 3.16 9.65
C VAL A 76 2.86 4.09 8.85
N LEU A 77 2.64 4.17 7.54
CA LEU A 77 3.29 5.12 6.63
C LEU A 77 2.22 5.95 5.91
N ILE A 78 2.51 7.23 5.69
CA ILE A 78 1.65 8.13 4.91
C ILE A 78 2.46 8.58 3.69
N LEU A 79 2.25 7.93 2.56
CA LEU A 79 3.08 8.08 1.36
C LEU A 79 2.45 9.05 0.37
N LYS A 80 3.29 9.92 -0.22
CA LYS A 80 2.94 10.82 -1.32
C LYS A 80 3.95 10.73 -2.45
#